data_AF-A0A8T2P9X6-F1
#
_entry.id   AF-A0A8T2P9X6-F1
#
_cell.length_a   1.000
_cell.length_b   1.000
_cell.length_c   1.000
_cell.angle_alpha   90.00
_cell.angle_beta   90.00
_cell.angle_gamma   90.00
#
_symmetry.space_group_name_H-M   'P 1'
#
loop_
_entity.id
_entity.type
_entity.pdbx_description
1 polymer ?
#
loop_
_entity_poly.entity_id
_entity_poly.type
_entity_poly.pdbx_seq_one_letter_code
_entity_poly.pdbx_strand_id
1 'polypeptide(L)'
;QAYMEDHLKNKDRLLREWEALCSYQAEPSAVSVAQNDTNLKKNRNPDFVPYDHSRVKLKTEVNPSRADYINASTIIDHDPRMPAYIATQGPLSHTISDFWQVG
;
A
#
# COMPACT_ATOMS: atom_id res chain seq x y z
N GLN A 1 15.61 -16.21 -22.89
CA GLN A 1 15.58 -14.83 -23.41
C GLN A 1 14.42 -14.57 -24.38
N ALA A 2 13.93 -15.55 -25.15
CA ALA A 2 12.84 -15.35 -26.13
C ALA A 2 11.41 -15.16 -25.55
N TYR A 3 11.13 -15.61 -24.33
CA TYR A 3 9.75 -15.60 -23.78
C TYR A 3 9.18 -14.19 -23.56
N MET A 4 9.94 -13.29 -22.90
CA MET A 4 9.44 -11.94 -22.63
C MET A 4 9.24 -11.13 -23.92
N GLU A 5 10.12 -11.32 -24.91
CA GLU A 5 9.99 -10.66 -26.21
C GLU A 5 8.76 -11.14 -27.00
N ASP A 6 8.49 -12.44 -27.01
CA ASP A 6 7.26 -13.01 -27.60
C ASP A 6 6.01 -12.52 -26.86
N HIS A 7 6.07 -12.51 -25.53
CA HIS A 7 4.99 -12.06 -24.67
C HIS A 7 4.62 -10.59 -24.91
N LEU A 8 5.62 -9.71 -25.04
CA LEU A 8 5.41 -8.29 -25.33
C LEU A 8 4.82 -8.02 -26.72
N LYS A 9 5.04 -8.93 -27.69
CA LYS A 9 4.45 -8.82 -29.04
C LYS A 9 2.98 -9.23 -29.06
N ASN A 10 2.52 -10.03 -28.10
CA ASN A 10 1.16 -10.55 -28.03
C ASN A 10 0.23 -9.60 -27.26
N LYS A 11 -0.27 -8.57 -27.95
CA LYS A 11 -1.16 -7.55 -27.36
C LYS A 11 -2.47 -8.12 -26.80
N ASP A 12 -3.06 -9.10 -27.48
CA ASP A 12 -4.32 -9.72 -27.02
C ASP A 12 -4.13 -10.46 -25.71
N ARG A 13 -2.97 -11.11 -25.53
CA ARG A 13 -2.62 -11.74 -24.25
C ARG A 13 -2.43 -10.71 -23.14
N LEU A 14 -1.70 -9.63 -23.41
CA LEU A 14 -1.50 -8.55 -22.43
C LEU A 14 -2.84 -7.92 -22.01
N LEU A 15 -3.77 -7.72 -22.96
CA LEU A 15 -5.09 -7.18 -22.66
C LEU A 15 -5.90 -8.11 -21.75
N ARG A 16 -5.92 -9.42 -22.02
CA ARG A 16 -6.60 -10.39 -21.15
C ARG A 16 -6.00 -10.47 -19.75
N GLU A 17 -4.67 -10.41 -19.63
CA GLU A 17 -4.00 -10.39 -18.33
C GLU A 17 -4.33 -9.11 -17.56
N TRP A 18 -4.40 -7.95 -18.24
CA TRP A 18 -4.86 -6.71 -17.66
C TRP A 18 -6.32 -6.78 -17.18
N GLU A 19 -7.23 -7.30 -18.00
CA GLU A 19 -8.65 -7.48 -17.61
C GLU A 19 -8.80 -8.40 -16.39
N ALA A 20 -8.02 -9.48 -16.33
CA ALA A 20 -7.97 -10.36 -15.17
C ALA A 20 -7.47 -9.62 -13.91
N LEU A 21 -6.44 -8.79 -14.04
CA LEU A 21 -5.95 -7.95 -12.93
C LEU A 21 -6.97 -6.89 -12.50
N CYS A 22 -7.71 -6.29 -13.42
CA CYS A 22 -8.77 -5.32 -13.10
C CYS A 22 -9.92 -5.92 -12.29
N SER A 23 -10.19 -7.20 -12.46
CA SER A 23 -11.22 -7.92 -11.69
C SER A 23 -10.67 -8.58 -10.41
N TYR A 24 -9.36 -8.52 -10.19
CA TYR A 24 -8.74 -9.08 -9.00
C TYR A 24 -9.12 -8.27 -7.75
N GLN A 25 -9.46 -9.00 -6.69
CA GLN A 25 -9.61 -8.46 -5.35
C GLN A 25 -8.79 -9.32 -4.39
N ALA A 26 -7.96 -8.68 -3.58
CA ALA A 26 -7.17 -9.38 -2.56
C ALA A 26 -8.09 -9.96 -1.48
N GLU A 27 -7.71 -11.08 -0.89
CA GLU A 27 -8.37 -11.63 0.29
C GLU A 27 -7.32 -11.90 1.39
N PRO A 28 -7.41 -11.24 2.57
CA PRO A 28 -8.43 -10.25 2.97
C PRO A 28 -8.17 -8.84 2.39
N SER A 29 -9.22 -8.13 1.97
CA SER A 29 -9.15 -6.73 1.48
C SER A 29 -9.63 -5.67 2.48
N ALA A 30 -9.65 -5.96 3.78
CA ALA A 30 -10.16 -5.02 4.78
C ALA A 30 -9.27 -3.76 4.89
N VAL A 31 -9.90 -2.58 4.98
CA VAL A 31 -9.27 -1.25 5.08
C VAL A 31 -9.88 -0.41 6.21
N SER A 32 -10.41 -1.08 7.24
CA SER A 32 -11.23 -0.46 8.29
C SER A 32 -10.48 0.60 9.09
N VAL A 33 -9.17 0.42 9.31
CA VAL A 33 -8.35 1.39 10.05
C VAL A 33 -8.14 2.66 9.22
N ALA A 34 -7.89 2.49 7.93
CA ALA A 34 -7.66 3.61 7.03
C ALA A 34 -8.91 4.46 6.77
N GLN A 35 -10.09 3.83 6.80
CA GLN A 35 -11.39 4.48 6.58
C GLN A 35 -12.05 5.02 7.86
N ASN A 36 -11.46 4.81 9.03
CA ASN A 36 -11.95 5.42 10.27
C ASN A 36 -11.90 6.96 10.18
N ASP A 37 -12.92 7.63 10.69
CA ASP A 37 -13.08 9.10 10.73
C ASP A 37 -11.83 9.84 11.22
N THR A 38 -11.09 9.26 12.16
CA THR A 38 -9.84 9.83 12.69
C THR A 38 -8.69 9.84 11.67
N ASN A 39 -8.72 8.92 10.71
CA ASN A 39 -7.65 8.67 9.74
C ASN A 39 -8.00 9.13 8.32
N LEU A 40 -9.27 9.40 8.01
CA LEU A 40 -9.70 9.86 6.68
C LEU A 40 -8.88 11.04 6.16
N LYS A 41 -8.60 12.03 7.04
CA LYS A 41 -7.81 13.22 6.68
C LYS A 41 -6.34 12.92 6.44
N LYS A 42 -5.82 11.76 6.87
CA LYS A 42 -4.43 11.34 6.65
C LYS A 42 -4.22 10.67 5.28
N ASN A 43 -5.29 10.44 4.52
CA ASN A 43 -5.25 9.84 3.18
C ASN A 43 -5.27 10.92 2.10
N ARG A 44 -4.33 10.86 1.15
CA ARG A 44 -4.30 11.77 -0.01
C ARG A 44 -5.44 11.46 -0.99
N ASN A 45 -5.74 10.18 -1.16
CA ASN A 45 -6.88 9.70 -1.93
C ASN A 45 -7.58 8.59 -1.11
N PRO A 46 -8.89 8.68 -0.84
CA PRO A 46 -9.62 7.69 -0.05
C PRO A 46 -9.71 6.30 -0.71
N ASP A 47 -9.52 6.21 -2.02
CA ASP A 47 -9.58 4.95 -2.78
C ASP A 47 -8.25 4.17 -2.72
N PHE A 48 -7.14 4.85 -2.39
CA PHE A 48 -5.80 4.27 -2.32
C PHE A 48 -5.28 4.28 -0.89
N VAL A 49 -5.65 3.24 -0.14
CA VAL A 49 -5.36 3.09 1.29
C VAL A 49 -4.77 1.71 1.61
N PRO A 50 -3.98 1.57 2.70
CA PRO A 50 -3.37 0.30 3.04
C PRO A 50 -4.41 -0.69 3.58
N TYR A 51 -4.21 -1.98 3.30
CA TYR A 51 -4.98 -3.03 3.95
C TYR A 51 -4.61 -3.16 5.43
N ASP A 52 -5.57 -3.54 6.26
CA ASP A 52 -5.41 -3.66 7.71
C ASP A 52 -4.29 -4.65 8.09
N HIS A 53 -4.11 -5.70 7.29
CA HIS A 53 -3.14 -6.78 7.53
C HIS A 53 -1.70 -6.45 7.10
N SER A 54 -1.50 -5.42 6.27
CA SER A 54 -0.18 -5.07 5.72
C SER A 54 0.22 -3.60 5.94
N ARG A 55 -0.62 -2.82 6.62
CA ARG A 55 -0.29 -1.43 6.96
C ARG A 55 0.94 -1.32 7.85
N VAL A 56 1.73 -0.29 7.62
CA VAL A 56 2.77 0.14 8.57
C VAL A 56 2.09 0.73 9.81
N LYS A 57 2.60 0.39 11.00
CA LYS A 57 2.12 0.92 12.29
C LYS A 57 3.19 1.80 12.91
N LEU A 58 2.86 3.06 13.19
CA LEU A 58 3.74 3.98 13.90
C LEU A 58 3.80 3.61 15.40
N LYS A 59 4.93 3.89 16.03
CA LYS A 59 5.11 3.76 17.48
C LYS A 59 4.37 4.89 18.19
N THR A 60 3.29 4.55 18.89
CA THR A 60 2.40 5.54 19.51
C THR A 60 3.10 6.33 20.64
N GLU A 61 4.16 5.78 21.23
CA GLU A 61 4.90 6.41 22.32
C GLU A 61 5.68 7.66 21.88
N VAL A 62 6.12 7.67 20.62
CA VAL A 62 6.91 8.77 20.03
C VAL A 62 6.10 9.64 19.08
N ASN A 63 4.89 9.21 18.71
CA ASN A 63 4.03 9.96 17.81
C ASN A 63 3.31 11.09 18.56
N PRO A 64 3.43 12.37 18.12
CA PRO A 64 2.76 13.50 18.79
C PRO A 64 1.24 13.38 18.86
N SER A 65 0.62 12.73 17.87
CA SER A 65 -0.82 12.48 17.84
C SER A 65 -1.25 11.23 18.61
N ARG A 66 -0.29 10.46 19.15
CA ARG A 66 -0.50 9.14 19.77
C ARG A 66 -1.28 8.15 18.90
N ALA A 67 -1.31 8.38 17.59
CA ALA A 67 -1.92 7.50 16.61
C ALA A 67 -0.86 6.57 16.00
N ASP A 68 -1.27 5.38 15.60
CA ASP A 68 -0.40 4.39 14.93
C ASP A 68 -0.54 4.40 13.40
N TYR A 69 -1.38 5.29 12.86
CA TYR A 69 -1.77 5.28 11.45
C TYR A 69 -0.92 6.19 10.57
N ILE A 70 -0.40 5.61 9.49
CA ILE A 70 0.09 6.26 8.28
C ILE A 70 -0.42 5.49 7.05
N ASN A 71 -0.69 6.19 5.95
CA ASN A 71 -1.04 5.54 4.67
C ASN A 71 0.23 4.97 4.01
N ALA A 72 0.62 3.79 4.47
CA ALA A 72 1.73 3.01 3.95
C ALA A 72 1.53 1.51 4.18
N SER A 73 2.04 0.67 3.28
CA SER A 73 1.99 -0.79 3.34
C SER A 73 3.38 -1.40 3.22
N THR A 74 3.63 -2.48 3.95
CA THR A 74 4.80 -3.33 3.73
C THR A 74 4.56 -4.24 2.52
N ILE A 75 5.48 -4.25 1.56
CA ILE A 75 5.51 -5.19 0.44
C ILE A 75 6.59 -6.21 0.72
N ILE A 76 6.20 -7.48 0.72
CA ILE A 76 7.04 -8.63 0.98
C ILE A 76 7.34 -9.29 -0.37
N ASP A 77 8.61 -9.61 -0.61
CA ASP A 77 9.03 -10.41 -1.76
C ASP A 77 9.18 -11.89 -1.34
N HIS A 78 10.40 -12.41 -1.23
CA HIS A 78 10.64 -13.83 -0.96
C HIS A 78 10.66 -14.23 0.53
N ASP A 79 11.16 -13.38 1.43
CA ASP A 79 11.20 -13.67 2.86
C ASP A 79 10.08 -12.91 3.60
N PRO A 80 9.05 -13.60 4.14
CA PRO A 80 7.96 -12.96 4.88
C PRO A 80 8.39 -12.22 6.14
N ARG A 81 9.62 -12.45 6.61
CA ARG A 81 10.18 -11.80 7.79
C ARG A 81 10.90 -10.50 7.46
N MET A 82 11.21 -10.25 6.18
CA MET A 82 11.91 -9.06 5.73
C MET A 82 11.09 -8.34 4.66
N PRO A 83 10.31 -7.31 5.02
CA PRO A 83 9.61 -6.51 4.02
C PRO A 83 10.65 -5.89 3.08
N ALA A 84 10.49 -6.17 1.78
CA ALA A 84 11.42 -5.70 0.75
C ALA A 84 11.23 -4.20 0.52
N TYR A 85 10.00 -3.71 0.64
CA TYR A 85 9.65 -2.31 0.39
C TYR A 85 8.56 -1.81 1.33
N ILE A 86 8.53 -0.49 1.48
CA ILE A 86 7.36 0.23 1.99
C ILE A 86 6.79 1.05 0.85
N ALA A 87 5.55 0.75 0.46
CA ALA A 87 4.79 1.59 -0.45
C ALA A 87 3.98 2.60 0.36
N THR A 88 4.11 3.89 0.05
CA THR A 88 3.45 4.97 0.79
C THR A 88 2.99 6.06 -0.15
N GLN A 89 1.93 6.79 0.23
CA GLN A 89 1.55 8.01 -0.46
C GLN A 89 2.63 9.10 -0.29
N GLY A 90 2.64 10.09 -1.19
CA GLY A 90 3.38 11.34 -0.95
C GLY A 90 2.80 12.09 0.26
N PRO A 91 3.63 12.51 1.25
CA PRO A 91 3.15 13.05 2.51
C PRO A 91 2.26 14.30 2.29
N LEU A 92 1.24 14.45 3.12
CA LEU A 92 0.44 15.66 3.25
C LEU A 92 1.12 16.58 4.27
N SER A 93 0.84 17.88 4.24
CA SER A 93 1.48 18.84 5.16
C SER A 93 1.38 18.41 6.62
N HIS A 94 0.25 17.83 7.05
CA HIS A 94 0.01 17.36 8.41
C HIS A 94 0.42 15.89 8.67
N THR A 95 0.99 15.19 7.69
CA THR A 95 1.53 13.82 7.84
C THR A 95 3.03 13.73 7.59
N ILE A 96 3.74 14.87 7.47
CA ILE A 96 5.21 14.89 7.27
C ILE A 96 5.92 14.26 8.48
N SER A 97 5.49 14.58 9.70
CA SER A 97 6.10 14.01 10.92
C SER A 97 5.83 12.51 11.05
N ASP A 98 4.65 12.05 10.62
CA ASP A 98 4.32 10.62 10.55
C ASP A 98 5.24 9.90 9.55
N PHE A 99 5.48 10.50 8.37
CA PHE A 99 6.34 9.94 7.32
C PHE A 99 7.79 9.73 7.79
N TRP A 100 8.38 10.70 8.49
CA TRP A 100 9.74 10.59 9.00
C TRP A 100 9.91 9.58 10.15
N GLN A 101 8.83 9.13 10.78
CA GLN A 101 8.89 8.06 11.79
C GLN A 101 8.95 6.66 11.19
N VAL A 102 8.70 6.52 9.88
CA VAL A 102 8.71 5.23 9.18
C VAL A 102 10.13 4.76 8.83
N GLY A 103 11.06 5.71 8.61
CA GLY A 103 12.47 5.44 8.30
C GLY A 103 13.34 5.48 9.55
#